data_AF-A0A1G3U9X5-F1
#
_entry.id   AF-A0A1G3U9X5-F1
#
_cell.length_a   1.000
_cell.length_b   1.000
_cell.length_c   1.000
_cell.angle_alpha   90.00
_cell.angle_beta   90.00
_cell.angle_gamma   90.00
#
_symmetry.space_group_name_H-M   'P 1'
#
loop_
_entity.id
_entity.type
_entity.pdbx_description
1 polymer ?
#
loop_
_entity_poly.entity_id
_entity_poly.type
_entity_poly.pdbx_seq_one_letter_code
_entity_poly.pdbx_strand_id
1 'polypeptide(L)'
;MEKTLIEVPRTTLNFYKYEEDGLIYYEFNATECQPPEPMINAIIGLSLLKSKNDRLVGIFFHEPFPLYERVPLRISHEATELDDGDFRITFKLED
;
A
#
# COMPACT_ATOMS: atom_id res chain seq x y z
N MET A 1 0.72 18.55 4.22
CA MET A 1 0.12 17.35 4.85
C MET A 1 1.09 16.83 5.90
N GLU A 2 0.59 16.45 7.07
CA GLU A 2 1.37 15.80 8.13
C GLU A 2 1.12 14.29 8.09
N LYS A 3 2.20 13.50 8.11
CA LYS A 3 2.16 12.04 8.12
C LYS A 3 2.43 11.54 9.52
N THR A 4 1.55 10.70 10.07
CA THR A 4 1.70 10.13 11.41
C THR A 4 2.16 8.67 11.29
N LEU A 5 3.29 8.32 11.91
CA LEU A 5 3.73 6.93 12.01
C LEU A 5 2.70 6.11 12.80
N ILE A 6 2.32 4.95 12.27
CA ILE A 6 1.40 4.01 12.92
C ILE A 6 2.03 2.63 13.05
N GLU A 7 1.68 1.92 14.12
CA GLU A 7 2.05 0.52 14.28
C GLU A 7 1.05 -0.37 13.55
N VAL A 8 1.56 -1.21 12.65
CA VAL A 8 0.77 -2.24 11.96
C VAL A 8 1.31 -3.60 12.38
N PRO A 9 0.57 -4.38 13.18
CA PRO A 9 1.10 -5.63 13.71
C PRO A 9 1.53 -6.61 12.61
N ARG A 10 2.72 -7.18 12.78
CA ARG A 10 3.35 -8.18 11.88
C ARG A 10 3.91 -7.59 10.58
N THR A 11 4.01 -6.27 10.44
CA THR A 11 4.79 -5.63 9.38
C THR A 11 6.25 -5.47 9.80
N THR A 12 7.15 -5.43 8.83
CA THR A 12 8.57 -5.09 9.04
C THR A 12 8.86 -3.65 8.65
N LEU A 13 7.96 -3.02 7.89
CA LEU A 13 8.08 -1.66 7.40
C LEU A 13 7.28 -0.68 8.24
N ASN A 14 7.75 0.58 8.23
CA ASN A 14 7.03 1.71 8.80
C ASN A 14 5.81 2.04 7.94
N PHE A 15 4.67 2.20 8.59
CA PHE A 15 3.44 2.66 7.96
C PHE A 15 3.11 4.07 8.43
N TYR A 16 2.70 4.92 7.52
CA TYR A 16 2.30 6.28 7.81
C TYR A 16 0.83 6.48 7.48
N LYS A 17 0.08 7.10 8.37
CA LYS A 17 -1.32 7.49 8.18
C LYS A 17 -1.41 8.99 7.91
N TYR A 18 -2.25 9.38 6.97
CA TYR A 18 -2.54 10.78 6.67
C TYR A 18 -3.91 10.96 6.01
N GLU A 19 -4.44 12.20 6.01
CA GLU A 19 -5.72 12.55 5.40
C GLU A 19 -5.55 13.61 4.31
N GLU A 20 -6.02 13.31 3.09
CA GLU A 20 -6.01 14.22 1.93
C GLU A 20 -7.33 14.10 1.19
N ASP A 21 -7.93 15.24 0.88
CA ASP A 21 -9.20 15.35 0.15
C ASP A 21 -10.35 14.50 0.73
N GLY A 22 -10.39 14.35 2.06
CA GLY A 22 -11.38 13.54 2.78
C GLY A 22 -11.18 12.03 2.69
N LEU A 23 -10.04 11.59 2.13
CA LEU A 23 -9.61 10.19 2.08
C LEU A 23 -8.54 9.92 3.14
N ILE A 24 -8.56 8.72 3.71
CA ILE A 24 -7.57 8.27 4.68
C ILE A 24 -6.57 7.38 3.96
N TYR A 25 -5.30 7.75 3.99
CA TYR A 25 -4.22 7.00 3.38
C TYR A 25 -3.37 6.31 4.42
N TYR A 26 -2.91 5.12 4.06
CA TYR A 26 -1.89 4.35 4.76
C TYR A 26 -0.76 4.10 3.76
N GLU A 27 0.46 4.49 4.07
CA GLU A 27 1.58 4.44 3.14
C GLU A 27 2.78 3.71 3.74
N PHE A 28 3.43 2.87 2.94
CA PHE A 28 4.71 2.25 3.26
C PHE A 28 5.65 2.26 2.05
N ASN A 29 6.95 2.21 2.32
CA ASN A 29 7.99 2.18 1.29
C ASN A 29 8.73 0.83 1.36
N ALA A 30 8.74 0.09 0.26
CA ALA A 30 9.39 -1.22 0.11
C ALA A 30 10.44 -1.24 -1.02
N THR A 31 10.94 -0.09 -1.47
CA THR A 31 11.90 0.00 -2.60
C THR A 31 13.24 -0.64 -2.27
N GLU A 32 13.63 -0.66 -1.00
CA GLU A 32 14.87 -1.30 -0.53
C GLU A 32 14.69 -2.78 -0.13
N CYS A 33 13.49 -3.35 -0.31
CA CYS A 33 13.16 -4.71 0.10
C CYS A 33 13.26 -5.72 -1.06
N GLN A 34 13.52 -6.98 -0.71
CA GLN A 34 13.54 -8.10 -1.65
C GLN A 34 12.30 -9.01 -1.44
N PRO A 35 11.74 -9.61 -2.50
CA PRO A 35 10.66 -10.59 -2.35
C PRO A 35 11.04 -11.72 -1.36
N PRO A 36 10.14 -12.13 -0.44
CA PRO A 36 8.70 -11.83 -0.42
C PRO A 36 8.30 -10.64 0.49
N GLU A 37 9.24 -9.91 1.07
CA GLU A 37 8.96 -8.89 2.09
C GLU A 37 8.00 -7.77 1.63
N PRO A 38 8.16 -7.16 0.43
CA PRO A 38 7.21 -6.16 -0.07
C PRO A 38 5.77 -6.69 -0.15
N MET A 39 5.62 -7.95 -0.60
CA MET A 39 4.32 -8.58 -0.75
C MET A 39 3.66 -8.84 0.60
N ILE A 40 4.42 -9.30 1.60
CA ILE A 40 3.89 -9.59 2.95
C ILE A 40 3.39 -8.30 3.60
N ASN A 41 4.18 -7.23 3.55
CA ASN A 41 3.77 -5.93 4.09
C ASN A 41 2.53 -5.38 3.39
N ALA A 42 2.46 -5.49 2.05
CA ALA A 42 1.27 -5.08 1.30
C ALA A 42 0.02 -5.86 1.75
N ILE A 43 0.08 -7.20 1.79
CA ILE A 43 -1.06 -8.05 2.17
C ILE A 43 -1.55 -7.73 3.59
N ILE A 44 -0.65 -7.52 4.55
CA ILE A 44 -1.01 -7.12 5.91
C ILE A 44 -1.63 -5.72 5.90
N GLY A 45 -1.05 -4.79 5.13
CA GLY A 45 -1.56 -3.44 4.94
C GLY A 45 -2.97 -3.38 4.36
N LEU A 46 -3.36 -4.32 3.49
CA LEU A 46 -4.73 -4.38 2.94
C LEU A 46 -5.78 -4.51 4.03
N SER A 47 -5.42 -5.06 5.19
CA SER A 47 -6.33 -5.16 6.33
C SER A 47 -6.71 -3.81 6.95
N LEU A 48 -5.98 -2.73 6.65
CA LEU A 48 -6.28 -1.36 7.09
C LEU A 48 -7.45 -0.74 6.33
N LEU A 49 -7.81 -1.28 5.17
CA LEU A 49 -8.96 -0.81 4.38
C LEU A 49 -10.27 -1.25 5.05
N LYS A 50 -10.90 -0.34 5.80
CA LYS A 50 -12.16 -0.58 6.52
C LYS A 50 -13.38 0.07 5.85
N SER A 51 -13.14 1.08 5.02
CA SER A 51 -14.15 1.87 4.34
C SER A 51 -13.73 2.20 2.91
N LYS A 52 -14.68 2.67 2.10
CA LYS A 52 -14.43 3.11 0.71
C LYS A 52 -13.56 4.37 0.63
N ASN A 53 -13.35 5.07 1.74
CA ASN A 53 -12.50 6.24 1.82
C ASN A 53 -11.04 5.90 2.19
N ASP A 54 -10.77 4.65 2.57
CA ASP A 54 -9.41 4.23 2.88
C ASP A 54 -8.62 3.92 1.61
N ARG A 55 -7.33 4.28 1.62
CA ARG A 55 -6.35 4.00 0.57
C ARG A 55 -5.13 3.38 1.22
N LEU A 56 -4.62 2.30 0.63
CA LEU A 56 -3.30 1.79 0.97
C LEU A 56 -2.37 2.11 -0.19
N VAL A 57 -1.23 2.71 0.08
CA VAL A 57 -0.22 3.09 -0.90
C VAL A 57 1.07 2.36 -0.56
N GLY A 58 1.57 1.56 -1.50
CA GLY A 58 2.91 0.97 -1.41
C GLY A 58 3.81 1.53 -2.51
N ILE A 59 5.05 1.84 -2.17
CA ILE A 59 6.10 2.18 -3.14
C ILE A 59 7.05 0.98 -3.30
N PHE A 60 7.34 0.57 -4.52
CA PHE A 60 8.09 -0.64 -4.86
C PHE A 60 9.16 -0.35 -5.91
N PHE A 61 10.30 -1.03 -5.84
CA PHE A 61 11.35 -0.90 -6.87
C PHE A 61 10.91 -1.43 -8.25
N HIS A 62 10.00 -2.40 -8.27
CA HIS A 62 9.38 -2.95 -9.48
C HIS A 62 7.90 -3.19 -9.25
N GLU A 63 7.10 -3.16 -10.32
CA GLU A 63 5.70 -3.51 -10.25
C GLU A 63 5.50 -4.95 -9.68
N PRO A 64 4.78 -5.10 -8.57
CA PRO A 64 4.71 -6.38 -7.86
C PRO A 64 3.64 -7.31 -8.45
N PHE A 65 3.77 -7.74 -9.71
CA PHE A 65 2.76 -8.58 -10.38
C PHE A 65 2.25 -9.79 -9.56
N PRO A 66 3.10 -10.57 -8.86
CA PRO A 66 2.63 -11.70 -8.05
C PRO A 66 1.77 -11.30 -6.83
N LEU A 67 1.78 -10.03 -6.42
CA LEU A 67 0.92 -9.52 -5.36
C LEU A 67 -0.54 -9.49 -5.82
N TYR A 68 -0.80 -9.17 -7.09
CA TYR A 68 -2.17 -8.96 -7.60
C TYR A 68 -3.03 -10.21 -7.53
N GLU A 69 -2.43 -11.39 -7.74
CA GLU A 69 -3.11 -12.69 -7.57
C GLU A 69 -3.52 -12.97 -6.10
N ARG A 70 -2.92 -12.25 -5.15
CA ARG A 70 -3.20 -12.39 -3.71
C ARG A 70 -4.11 -11.28 -3.16
N VAL A 71 -4.44 -10.28 -3.97
CA VAL A 71 -5.36 -9.22 -3.58
C VAL A 71 -6.78 -9.79 -3.54
N PRO A 72 -7.53 -9.61 -2.45
CA PRO A 72 -8.94 -10.01 -2.38
C PRO A 72 -9.77 -9.36 -3.49
N LEU A 73 -10.73 -10.09 -4.07
CA LEU A 73 -11.60 -9.61 -5.16
C LEU A 73 -12.34 -8.30 -4.87
N ARG A 74 -12.59 -7.98 -3.59
CA ARG A 74 -13.23 -6.73 -3.15
C ARG A 74 -12.29 -5.53 -3.11
N ILE A 75 -11.03 -5.68 -3.53
CA ILE A 75 -10.01 -4.64 -3.49
C ILE A 75 -9.52 -4.43 -4.92
N SER A 76 -9.66 -3.21 -5.42
CA SER A 76 -9.04 -2.77 -6.66
C SER A 76 -7.67 -2.17 -6.36
N HIS A 77 -6.80 -2.18 -7.37
CA HIS A 77 -5.51 -1.52 -7.33
C HIS A 77 -5.26 -0.72 -8.60
N GLU A 78 -4.43 0.31 -8.47
CA GLU A 78 -3.92 1.11 -9.58
C GLU A 78 -2.41 1.19 -9.43
N ALA A 79 -1.69 0.90 -10.52
CA ALA A 79 -0.24 0.99 -10.61
C ALA A 79 0.14 2.26 -11.37
N THR A 80 1.06 3.03 -10.81
CA THR A 80 1.64 4.22 -11.43
C THR A 80 3.15 4.13 -11.35
N GLU A 81 3.81 4.09 -12.51
CA GLU A 81 5.26 4.25 -12.59
C GLU A 81 5.64 5.69 -12.24
N LEU A 82 6.66 5.85 -11.39
CA LEU A 82 7.20 7.13 -10.94
C LEU A 82 8.40 7.53 -11.81
N ASP A 83 8.79 8.81 -11.74
CA ASP A 83 9.86 9.36 -12.59
C ASP A 83 11.23 8.70 -12.39
N ASP A 84 11.45 8.06 -11.24
CA ASP A 84 12.67 7.33 -10.88
C ASP A 84 12.63 5.84 -11.28
N GLY A 85 11.52 5.37 -11.84
CA GLY A 85 11.27 3.98 -12.23
C GLY A 85 10.68 3.11 -11.12
N ASP A 86 10.50 3.65 -9.91
CA ASP A 86 9.76 2.97 -8.86
C ASP A 86 8.25 2.95 -9.20
N PHE A 87 7.52 2.05 -8.57
CA PHE A 87 6.08 1.89 -8.76
C PHE A 87 5.31 2.26 -7.50
N ARG A 88 4.37 3.19 -7.65
CA ARG A 88 3.35 3.47 -6.64
C ARG A 88 2.12 2.63 -6.94
N ILE A 89 1.75 1.76 -6.00
CA ILE A 89 0.52 0.97 -6.08
C ILE A 89 -0.47 1.48 -5.05
N THR A 90 -1.65 1.90 -5.51
CA THR A 90 -2.74 2.36 -4.65
C THR A 90 -3.86 1.33 -4.63
N PHE A 91 -4.20 0.82 -3.44
CA PHE A 91 -5.29 -0.12 -3.22
C PHE A 91 -6.49 0.56 -2.55
N LYS A 92 -7.69 0.14 -2.92
CA LYS A 92 -8.97 0.59 -2.32
C LYS A 92 -10.01 -0.52 -2.33
N LEU A 93 -11.01 -0.44 -1.45
CA LEU A 93 -12.18 -1.31 -1.55
C LEU A 93 -13.00 -0.97 -2.80
N GLU A 94 -13.47 -2.00 -3.50
CA GLU A 94 -14.48 -1.86 -4.57
C GLU A 94 -15.88 -1.67 -4.00
N ASP A 95 -16.79 -1.16 -4.84
CA ASP A 95 -18.15 -0.82 -4.48
C ASP A 95 -19.06 -2.03 -4.20
#